data_AF-A0A930UUZ5-F1
#
_entry.id   AF-A0A930UUZ5-F1
#
_cell.length_a   1.000
_cell.length_b   1.000
_cell.length_c   1.000
_cell.angle_alpha   90.00
_cell.angle_beta   90.00
_cell.angle_gamma   90.00
#
_symmetry.space_group_name_H-M   'P 1'
#
loop_
_entity.id
_entity.type
_entity.pdbx_description
1 polymer ?
#
loop_
_entity_poly.entity_id
_entity_poly.type
_entity_poly.pdbx_seq_one_letter_code
_entity_poly.pdbx_strand_id
1 'polypeptide(L)'
;MIEFSIPEKKLPSGAYELSASVKEPDSYGDKARESEDSNTIAFKVDKSIPGDSNGDGVVNGSDENSGQPIVTVTDAHTSEGEDKPVGNKDLAVADGIQVEVTIPKGTAGDTVEVTVKTPNGDVKTTAKVEAIYREQVMAK
;
A
#
# COMPACT_ATOMS: atom_id res chain seq x y z
N MET A 1 12.89 35.01 -8.05
CA MET A 1 12.51 33.66 -7.60
C MET A 1 11.40 33.83 -6.57
N ILE A 2 10.28 33.15 -6.76
CA ILE A 2 9.16 33.16 -5.81
C ILE A 2 9.14 31.78 -5.15
N GLU A 3 9.09 31.76 -3.83
CA GLU A 3 8.87 30.56 -3.04
C GLU A 3 7.50 30.66 -2.38
N PHE A 4 6.71 29.59 -2.46
CA PHE A 4 5.48 29.46 -1.70
C PHE A 4 5.34 28.03 -1.17
N SER A 5 4.75 27.90 0.01
CA SER A 5 4.50 26.61 0.65
C SER A 5 3.02 26.29 0.65
N ILE A 6 2.66 25.08 0.25
CA ILE A 6 1.29 24.58 0.38
C ILE A 6 1.14 23.91 1.75
N PRO A 7 0.24 24.38 2.64
CA PRO A 7 0.10 23.79 3.96
C PRO A 7 -0.41 22.34 3.88
N GLU A 8 0.23 21.42 4.61
CA GLU A 8 -0.11 19.98 4.62
C GLU A 8 -1.58 19.71 4.97
N LYS A 9 -2.19 20.50 5.87
CA LYS A 9 -3.60 20.37 6.27
C LYS A 9 -4.59 20.64 5.13
N LYS A 10 -4.13 21.19 4.00
CA LYS A 10 -4.96 21.55 2.84
C LYS A 10 -4.85 20.57 1.67
N LEU A 11 -3.98 19.56 1.75
CA LEU A 11 -3.81 18.54 0.72
C LEU A 11 -4.15 17.15 1.28
N PRO A 12 -5.39 16.65 1.14
CA PRO A 12 -5.68 15.23 1.36
C PRO A 12 -4.88 14.35 0.36
N SER A 13 -4.80 13.04 0.63
CA SER A 13 -4.17 12.11 -0.30
C SER A 13 -4.83 12.19 -1.68
N GLY A 14 -4.03 12.17 -2.74
CA GLY A 14 -4.52 12.33 -4.10
C GLY A 14 -3.45 12.73 -5.10
N ALA A 15 -3.84 12.73 -6.37
CA ALA A 15 -3.03 13.24 -7.46
C ALA A 15 -3.32 14.74 -7.68
N TYR A 16 -2.27 15.51 -7.90
CA TYR A 16 -2.33 16.95 -8.09
C TYR A 16 -1.45 17.37 -9.27
N GLU A 17 -1.78 18.52 -9.84
CA GLU A 17 -1.06 19.17 -10.92
C GLU A 17 -0.71 20.60 -10.50
N LEU A 18 0.51 21.02 -10.84
CA LEU A 18 1.03 22.35 -10.53
C LEU A 18 1.43 23.06 -11.82
N SER A 19 0.89 24.26 -12.02
CA SER A 19 1.26 25.20 -13.08
C SER A 19 1.29 26.63 -12.52
N ALA A 20 1.85 27.57 -13.28
CA ALA A 20 1.88 28.97 -12.94
C ALA A 20 1.64 29.85 -14.17
N SER A 21 1.01 31.00 -13.97
CA SER A 21 0.83 32.05 -14.97
C SER A 21 1.07 33.43 -14.34
N VAL A 22 1.28 34.44 -15.18
CA VAL A 22 1.50 35.82 -14.76
C VAL A 22 0.36 36.68 -15.30
N LYS A 23 -0.28 37.44 -14.41
CA LYS A 23 -1.39 38.34 -14.73
C LYS A 23 -1.03 39.78 -14.39
N GLU A 24 -1.38 40.72 -15.27
CA GLU A 24 -1.27 42.15 -14.97
C GLU A 24 -2.25 42.56 -13.84
N PRO A 25 -1.96 43.62 -13.07
CA PRO A 25 -2.81 44.04 -11.96
C PRO A 25 -4.29 44.20 -12.32
N ASP A 26 -5.18 43.79 -11.41
CA ASP A 26 -6.65 43.89 -11.60
C ASP A 26 -7.15 45.33 -11.81
N SER A 27 -6.35 46.35 -11.46
CA SER A 27 -6.67 47.76 -11.70
C SER A 27 -6.79 48.12 -13.19
N TYR A 28 -6.24 47.30 -14.08
CA TYR A 28 -6.44 47.43 -15.52
C TYR A 28 -7.82 46.92 -15.99
N GLY A 29 -8.59 46.28 -15.10
CA GLY A 29 -9.92 45.74 -15.38
C GLY A 29 -9.90 44.80 -16.59
N ASP A 30 -10.88 44.95 -17.46
CA ASP A 30 -11.05 44.13 -18.66
C ASP A 30 -9.91 44.23 -19.70
N LYS A 31 -8.94 45.13 -19.49
CA LYS A 31 -7.75 45.25 -20.35
C LYS A 31 -6.52 44.50 -19.81
N ALA A 32 -6.63 43.87 -18.63
CA ALA A 32 -5.53 43.11 -18.06
C ALA A 32 -5.13 41.95 -18.99
N ARG A 33 -3.83 41.80 -19.23
CA ARG A 33 -3.28 40.70 -20.02
C ARG A 33 -2.73 39.62 -19.08
N GLU A 34 -2.75 38.39 -19.59
CA GLU A 34 -2.26 37.21 -18.91
C GLU A 34 -1.24 36.50 -19.81
N SER A 35 -0.23 35.87 -19.21
CA SER A 35 0.64 34.94 -19.94
C SER A 35 -0.10 33.63 -20.21
N GLU A 36 0.44 32.84 -21.13
CA GLU A 36 0.11 31.40 -21.16
C GLU A 36 0.54 30.72 -19.84
N ASP A 37 -0.05 29.57 -19.55
CA ASP A 37 0.35 28.72 -18.43
C ASP A 37 1.74 28.13 -18.66
N SER A 38 2.47 27.88 -17.56
CA SER A 38 3.71 27.11 -17.58
C SER A 38 3.47 25.66 -17.99
N ASN A 39 4.56 24.90 -18.13
CA ASN A 39 4.47 23.44 -18.09
C ASN A 39 3.81 22.99 -16.78
N THR A 40 3.10 21.87 -16.84
CA THR A 40 2.47 21.24 -15.67
C THR A 40 3.42 20.22 -15.05
N ILE A 41 3.46 20.18 -13.72
CA ILE A 41 4.16 19.16 -12.94
C ILE A 41 3.11 18.38 -12.15
N ALA A 42 3.05 17.07 -12.37
CA ALA A 42 2.21 16.18 -11.59
C ALA A 42 2.94 15.70 -10.33
N PHE A 43 2.21 15.61 -9.22
CA PHE A 43 2.69 15.02 -7.98
C PHE A 43 1.56 14.30 -7.25
N LYS A 44 1.94 13.38 -6.34
CA LYS A 44 0.98 12.66 -5.50
C LYS A 44 1.27 12.97 -4.04
N VAL A 45 0.21 13.20 -3.29
CA VAL A 45 0.26 13.21 -1.82
C VAL A 45 -0.29 11.88 -1.36
N ASP A 46 0.52 11.16 -0.60
CA ASP A 46 0.11 9.94 0.08
C ASP A 46 0.33 10.12 1.58
N LYS A 47 -0.74 9.90 2.34
CA LYS A 47 -0.77 9.98 3.80
C LYS A 47 -1.26 8.68 4.43
N SER A 48 -1.56 7.64 3.63
CA SER A 48 -1.88 6.34 4.23
C SER A 48 -0.66 5.77 4.93
N ILE A 49 -0.91 5.08 6.03
CA ILE A 49 0.09 4.31 6.74
C ILE A 49 -0.24 2.83 6.49
N PRO A 50 0.70 2.03 5.96
CA PRO A 50 0.47 0.61 5.72
C PRO A 50 0.04 -0.11 7.01
N GLY A 51 -1.13 -0.74 6.99
CA GLY A 51 -1.69 -1.45 8.14
C GLY A 51 -2.55 -0.60 9.08
N ASP A 52 -2.60 0.72 8.88
CA ASP A 52 -3.55 1.61 9.59
C ASP A 52 -4.93 1.50 8.92
N SER A 53 -5.71 0.57 9.43
CA SER A 53 -7.02 0.20 8.91
C SER A 53 -8.14 1.13 9.35
N ASN A 54 -7.93 1.87 10.45
CA ASN A 54 -8.93 2.74 11.06
C ASN A 54 -8.68 4.25 10.74
N GLY A 55 -7.50 4.58 10.21
CA GLY A 55 -7.12 5.92 9.77
C GLY A 55 -6.78 6.89 10.90
N ASP A 56 -6.42 6.39 12.09
CA ASP A 56 -6.04 7.21 13.24
C ASP A 56 -4.57 7.67 13.22
N GLY A 57 -3.79 7.20 12.25
CA GLY A 57 -2.40 7.54 12.06
C GLY A 57 -1.41 6.66 12.85
N VAL A 58 -1.88 5.60 13.51
CA VAL A 58 -1.05 4.74 14.37
C VAL A 58 -1.40 3.27 14.17
N VAL A 59 -0.46 2.49 13.65
CA VAL A 59 -0.61 1.04 13.53
C VAL A 59 -0.54 0.37 14.91
N ASN A 60 -1.67 -0.17 15.39
CA ASN A 60 -1.78 -0.77 16.72
C ASN A 60 -2.88 -1.85 16.81
N GLY A 61 -3.12 -2.39 18.01
CA GLY A 61 -4.11 -3.46 18.23
C GLY A 61 -5.57 -3.10 17.94
N SER A 62 -5.86 -1.82 17.69
CA SER A 62 -7.17 -1.34 17.24
C SER A 62 -7.37 -1.51 15.73
N ASP A 63 -6.31 -1.87 15.00
CA ASP A 63 -6.37 -2.18 13.58
C ASP A 63 -6.76 -3.64 13.32
N GLU A 64 -7.29 -3.87 12.13
CA GLU A 64 -7.49 -5.23 11.61
C GLU A 64 -6.16 -5.99 11.64
N ASN A 65 -6.15 -7.14 12.32
CA ASN A 65 -4.94 -7.94 12.56
C ASN A 65 -3.79 -7.16 13.21
N SER A 66 -4.10 -6.13 14.01
CA SER A 66 -3.10 -5.20 14.57
C SER A 66 -2.21 -4.54 13.51
N GLY A 67 -2.74 -4.38 12.29
CA GLY A 67 -2.04 -3.84 11.12
C GLY A 67 -0.93 -4.74 10.58
N GLN A 68 -0.91 -6.02 10.96
CA GLN A 68 0.11 -6.97 10.54
C GLN A 68 -0.44 -7.95 9.50
N PRO A 69 0.37 -8.33 8.50
CA PRO A 69 0.06 -9.47 7.64
C PRO A 69 -0.04 -10.75 8.47
N ILE A 70 -1.01 -11.60 8.13
CA ILE A 70 -1.09 -12.96 8.67
C ILE A 70 -0.56 -13.91 7.62
N VAL A 71 0.40 -14.75 7.99
CA VAL A 71 0.93 -15.80 7.13
C VAL A 71 0.42 -17.14 7.63
N THR A 72 -0.19 -17.91 6.74
CA THR A 72 -0.58 -19.29 7.00
C THR A 72 0.06 -20.20 5.96
N VAL A 73 0.40 -21.41 6.39
CA VAL A 73 0.87 -22.46 5.51
C VAL A 73 -0.23 -23.50 5.46
N THR A 74 -0.76 -23.76 4.27
CA THR A 74 -1.79 -24.78 4.08
C THR A 74 -1.12 -26.13 3.89
N ASP A 75 -1.46 -27.07 4.76
CA ASP A 75 -1.13 -28.49 4.60
C ASP A 75 -2.36 -29.18 3.98
N ALA A 76 -2.16 -29.87 2.86
CA ALA A 76 -3.21 -30.58 2.15
C ALA A 76 -3.71 -31.84 2.92
N HIS A 77 -3.05 -32.22 4.01
CA HIS A 77 -3.24 -33.52 4.67
C HIS A 77 -3.60 -33.48 6.16
N THR A 78 -3.92 -32.34 6.74
CA THR A 78 -4.26 -32.26 8.18
C THR A 78 -5.45 -31.36 8.49
N SER A 79 -6.28 -31.77 9.46
CA SER A 79 -7.36 -30.97 10.04
C SER A 79 -6.81 -29.74 10.79
N GLU A 80 -7.60 -28.67 10.94
CA GLU A 80 -7.19 -27.39 11.54
C GLU A 80 -6.63 -27.51 12.97
N GLY A 81 -5.54 -26.76 13.27
CA GLY A 81 -5.16 -26.42 14.65
C GLY A 81 -3.85 -27.00 15.23
N GLU A 82 -3.12 -27.87 14.54
CA GLU A 82 -1.82 -28.40 15.03
C GLU A 82 -0.61 -27.82 14.28
N ASP A 83 0.57 -27.94 14.89
CA ASP A 83 1.87 -27.62 14.27
C ASP A 83 2.12 -28.70 13.19
N LYS A 84 1.69 -28.42 11.96
CA LYS A 84 1.59 -29.40 10.88
C LYS A 84 2.95 -29.58 10.19
N PRO A 85 3.67 -30.70 10.39
CA PRO A 85 4.84 -30.97 9.58
C PRO A 85 4.41 -31.14 8.13
N VAL A 86 4.86 -30.24 7.25
CA VAL A 86 4.66 -30.37 5.81
C VAL A 86 5.42 -31.60 5.33
N GLY A 87 4.69 -32.64 4.92
CA GLY A 87 5.24 -33.94 4.60
C GLY A 87 5.66 -34.06 3.14
N ASN A 88 6.41 -35.12 2.82
CA ASN A 88 6.82 -35.41 1.45
C ASN A 88 5.64 -35.56 0.47
N LYS A 89 4.44 -35.88 0.95
CA LYS A 89 3.24 -35.98 0.13
C LYS A 89 2.68 -34.61 -0.24
N ASP A 90 2.80 -33.62 0.64
CA ASP A 90 2.40 -32.22 0.40
C ASP A 90 3.34 -31.56 -0.61
N LEU A 91 4.62 -31.93 -0.58
CA LEU A 91 5.60 -31.51 -1.57
C LEU A 91 5.45 -32.23 -2.92
N ALA A 92 4.73 -33.35 -2.97
CA ALA A 92 4.57 -34.20 -4.16
C ALA A 92 3.32 -33.85 -4.99
N VAL A 93 2.39 -33.05 -4.46
CA VAL A 93 1.36 -32.38 -5.26
C VAL A 93 2.05 -31.25 -6.02
N ALA A 94 1.84 -31.17 -7.33
CA ALA A 94 2.70 -30.49 -8.32
C ALA A 94 3.13 -29.03 -8.08
N ASP A 95 2.64 -28.36 -7.04
CA ASP A 95 2.81 -26.91 -6.80
C ASP A 95 3.66 -26.55 -5.56
N GLY A 96 4.16 -27.53 -4.79
CA GLY A 96 5.02 -27.29 -3.62
C GLY A 96 4.27 -26.79 -2.38
N ILE A 97 4.93 -26.04 -1.49
CA ILE A 97 4.31 -25.50 -0.25
C ILE A 97 3.38 -24.34 -0.61
N GLN A 98 2.10 -24.45 -0.28
CA GLN A 98 1.14 -23.36 -0.43
C GLN A 98 1.18 -22.43 0.78
N VAL A 99 1.41 -21.14 0.53
CA VAL A 99 1.44 -20.08 1.54
C VAL A 99 0.33 -19.09 1.21
N GLU A 100 -0.53 -18.83 2.18
CA GLU A 100 -1.53 -17.77 2.10
C GLU A 100 -1.13 -16.62 3.02
N VAL A 101 -1.14 -15.41 2.46
CA VAL A 101 -0.81 -14.19 3.19
C VAL A 101 -2.02 -13.26 3.16
N THR A 102 -2.62 -13.03 4.32
CA THR A 102 -3.71 -12.07 4.49
C THR A 102 -3.11 -10.70 4.73
N ILE A 103 -3.44 -9.75 3.85
CA ILE A 103 -2.90 -8.38 3.90
C ILE A 103 -3.88 -7.49 4.68
N PRO A 104 -3.43 -6.72 5.68
CA PRO A 104 -4.28 -5.80 6.42
C PRO A 104 -4.73 -4.64 5.52
N LYS A 105 -5.86 -4.00 5.88
CA LYS A 105 -6.30 -2.75 5.23
C LYS A 105 -5.28 -1.63 5.41
N GLY A 106 -5.46 -0.55 4.65
CA GLY A 106 -4.54 0.60 4.67
C GLY A 106 -3.22 0.36 3.92
N THR A 107 -3.08 -0.76 3.21
CA THR A 107 -1.86 -1.15 2.47
C THR A 107 -1.99 -1.03 0.94
N ALA A 108 -3.11 -0.49 0.44
CA ALA A 108 -3.38 -0.51 -1.00
C ALA A 108 -2.37 0.33 -1.77
N GLY A 109 -1.67 -0.30 -2.74
CA GLY A 109 -0.58 0.35 -3.49
C GLY A 109 0.79 0.21 -2.84
N ASP A 110 0.88 -0.39 -1.64
CA ASP A 110 2.14 -0.77 -1.01
C ASP A 110 2.65 -2.12 -1.52
N THR A 111 3.86 -2.48 -1.12
CA THR A 111 4.48 -3.78 -1.44
C THR A 111 4.51 -4.68 -0.22
N VAL A 112 4.01 -5.91 -0.38
CA VAL A 112 4.15 -7.00 0.59
C VAL A 112 5.43 -7.76 0.27
N GLU A 113 6.29 -7.95 1.27
CA GLU A 113 7.49 -8.78 1.17
C GLU A 113 7.34 -10.05 2.02
N VAL A 114 7.41 -11.22 1.39
CA VAL A 114 7.36 -12.52 2.05
C VAL A 114 8.74 -13.15 1.98
N THR A 115 9.33 -13.46 3.13
CA THR A 115 10.68 -14.02 3.21
C THR A 115 10.68 -15.38 3.90
N VAL A 116 11.27 -16.38 3.25
CA VAL A 116 11.48 -17.72 3.82
C VAL A 116 12.91 -17.80 4.32
N LYS A 117 13.09 -18.11 5.62
CA LYS A 117 14.40 -18.26 6.25
C LYS A 117 14.57 -19.65 6.84
N THR A 118 15.80 -20.12 6.91
CA THR A 118 16.15 -21.29 7.73
C THR A 118 16.22 -20.94 9.21
N PRO A 119 16.21 -21.94 10.12
CA PRO A 119 16.28 -21.70 11.57
C PRO A 119 17.53 -20.93 12.03
N ASN A 120 18.63 -21.00 11.28
CA ASN A 120 19.85 -20.23 11.52
C ASN A 120 19.78 -18.78 10.97
N GLY A 121 18.69 -18.40 10.33
CA GLY A 121 18.43 -17.05 9.83
C GLY A 121 18.75 -16.82 8.35
N ASP A 122 19.32 -17.79 7.62
CA ASP A 122 19.65 -17.61 6.20
C ASP A 122 18.38 -17.47 5.36
N VAL A 123 18.33 -16.45 4.50
CA VAL A 123 17.22 -16.26 3.54
C VAL A 123 17.34 -17.27 2.41
N LYS A 124 16.27 -18.03 2.16
CA LYS A 124 16.17 -18.99 1.05
C LYS A 124 15.47 -18.39 -0.16
N THR A 125 14.40 -17.62 0.07
CA THR A 125 13.71 -16.90 -0.99
C THR A 125 12.97 -15.70 -0.42
N THR A 126 12.76 -14.71 -1.28
CA THR A 126 11.94 -13.53 -1.02
C THR A 126 11.02 -13.32 -2.20
N ALA A 127 9.72 -13.17 -1.92
CA ALA A 127 8.72 -12.79 -2.90
C ALA A 127 8.19 -11.39 -2.58
N LYS A 128 7.96 -10.58 -3.61
CA LYS A 128 7.34 -9.26 -3.50
C LYS A 128 6.05 -9.26 -4.29
N VAL A 129 4.97 -8.83 -3.66
CA VAL A 129 3.64 -8.78 -4.26
C VAL A 129 3.05 -7.41 -3.92
N GLU A 130 2.49 -6.71 -4.90
CA GLU A 130 1.73 -5.49 -4.61
C GLU A 130 0.51 -5.84 -3.74
N ALA A 131 0.33 -5.10 -2.65
CA ALA A 131 -0.84 -5.22 -1.79
C ALA A 131 -2.07 -4.76 -2.57
N ILE A 132 -2.76 -5.74 -3.14
CA ILE A 132 -4.07 -5.57 -3.75
C ILE A 132 -5.11 -6.04 -2.75
N TYR A 133 -6.00 -5.13 -2.34
CA TYR A 133 -7.18 -5.54 -1.58
C TYR A 133 -8.14 -6.23 -2.55
N ARG A 134 -8.13 -7.57 -2.57
CA ARG A 134 -9.19 -8.34 -3.20
C ARG A 134 -10.35 -8.37 -2.22
N GLU A 135 -11.50 -7.81 -2.58
CA GLU A 135 -12.76 -8.17 -1.92
C GLU A 135 -12.85 -9.69 -1.97
N GLN A 136 -12.67 -10.37 -0.84
CA GLN A 136 -13.05 -11.76 -0.74
C GLN A 136 -14.57 -11.80 -0.89
N VAL A 137 -15.03 -12.08 -2.11
CA VAL A 137 -16.41 -12.45 -2.36
C VAL A 137 -16.63 -13.70 -1.53
N MET A 138 -17.29 -13.54 -0.37
CA MET A 138 -17.82 -14.63 0.42
C MET A 138 -18.81 -15.38 -0.47
N ALA A 139 -18.34 -16.41 -1.16
CA ALA A 139 -19.21 -17.38 -1.80
C ALA A 139 -19.89 -18.16 -0.66
N LYS A 140 -21.16 -17.80 -0.46
CA LYS A 140 -22.12 -18.43 0.43
C LYS A 140 -22.40 -19.88 0.03
#